data_AF-A0A8I6Y0I7-F1
#
_entry.id   AF-A0A8I6Y0I7-F1
#
_cell.length_a   1.000
_cell.length_b   1.000
_cell.length_c   1.000
_cell.angle_alpha   90.00
_cell.angle_beta   90.00
_cell.angle_gamma   90.00
#
_symmetry.space_group_name_H-M   'P 1'
#
loop_
_entity.id
_entity.type
_entity.pdbx_description
1 polymer ?
#
loop_
_entity_poly.entity_id
_entity_poly.type
_entity_poly.pdbx_seq_one_letter_code
_entity_poly.pdbx_strand_id
1 'polypeptide(L)'
;MATVGASKPANQVEQAVCVHRCSGRDTEQARVLSWESLNADLLELIADRVLYSDLLHYVWFRAVCKQWRAATPCPLGRGVVDQRFHPRQWMMFPEGNGLHPGHTALGGYIRFLNIYTGIFIRVHLPCFEDHSVLDCPDGLLLQRKKDTAICLRHPFTGDVAEFPPLASLCLYMSKFGVFLNGPYDLRLRMVHAAVTVHVGGSITIMLALSHAERMAYVSTGEKHWTHTSWMMTGMRTALPFRGSLYMVRS
;
A
#
# COMPACT_ATOMS: atom_id res chain seq x y z
N MET A 1 21.97 39.70 -58.95
CA MET A 1 22.30 38.36 -58.44
C MET A 1 21.55 38.20 -57.11
N ALA A 2 20.37 37.59 -57.08
CA ALA A 2 20.16 36.13 -57.06
C ALA A 2 20.92 35.50 -55.87
N THR A 3 20.34 34.79 -54.91
CA THR A 3 18.98 34.24 -54.69
C THR A 3 18.99 33.62 -53.28
N VAL A 4 17.82 33.57 -52.60
CA VAL A 4 17.26 32.46 -51.78
C VAL A 4 18.13 31.96 -50.60
N GLY A 5 17.69 31.89 -49.34
CA GLY A 5 16.37 31.60 -48.80
C GLY A 5 16.47 30.32 -47.96
N ALA A 6 16.13 30.37 -46.67
CA ALA A 6 15.87 29.18 -45.85
C ALA A 6 15.02 29.58 -44.63
N SER A 7 13.70 29.53 -44.83
CA SER A 7 12.72 29.51 -43.77
C SER A 7 12.80 28.18 -43.02
N LYS A 8 12.76 28.25 -41.68
CA LYS A 8 12.59 27.10 -40.79
C LYS A 8 11.22 26.46 -41.02
N PRO A 9 11.11 25.16 -41.32
CA PRO A 9 9.85 24.45 -41.18
C PRO A 9 9.68 23.95 -39.74
N ALA A 10 8.46 24.11 -39.24
CA ALA A 10 7.96 23.49 -38.02
C ALA A 10 7.84 21.98 -38.25
N ASN A 11 8.54 21.17 -37.46
CA ASN A 11 8.33 19.72 -37.43
C ASN A 11 7.13 19.41 -36.54
N GLN A 12 5.96 19.27 -37.16
CA GLN A 12 4.86 18.48 -36.64
C GLN A 12 5.29 17.01 -36.70
N VAL A 13 5.35 16.34 -35.55
CA VAL A 13 5.52 14.88 -35.49
C VAL A 13 4.14 14.27 -35.74
N GLU A 14 3.89 13.95 -37.00
CA GLU A 14 2.70 13.23 -37.47
C GLU A 14 2.77 11.78 -36.96
N GLN A 15 1.78 11.39 -36.16
CA GLN A 15 1.62 10.00 -35.70
C GLN A 15 1.27 9.13 -36.91
N ALA A 16 2.25 8.36 -37.38
CA ALA A 16 2.03 7.35 -38.42
C ALA A 16 1.15 6.23 -37.85
N VAL A 17 -0.15 6.28 -38.14
CA VAL A 17 -1.05 5.14 -38.01
C VAL A 17 -0.71 4.16 -39.12
N CYS A 18 -0.13 3.01 -38.76
CA CYS A 18 0.07 1.90 -39.69
C CYS A 18 -1.30 1.32 -40.05
N VAL A 19 -1.90 1.79 -41.15
CA VAL A 19 -3.05 1.13 -41.78
C VAL A 19 -2.50 0.13 -42.80
N HIS A 20 -2.51 -1.14 -42.44
CA HIS A 20 -2.26 -2.22 -43.40
C HIS A 20 -3.42 -2.26 -44.41
N ARG A 21 -3.15 -1.83 -45.64
CA ARG A 21 -4.10 -1.87 -46.76
C ARG A 21 -3.96 -3.22 -47.46
N CYS A 22 -4.74 -4.22 -47.04
CA CYS A 22 -4.88 -5.47 -47.79
C CYS A 22 -6.04 -5.36 -48.78
N SER A 23 -5.72 -5.45 -50.08
CA SER A 23 -6.68 -5.65 -51.16
C SER A 23 -6.76 -7.15 -51.46
N GLY A 24 -7.95 -7.74 -51.36
CA GLY A 24 -8.19 -9.14 -51.72
C GLY A 24 -9.45 -9.71 -51.08
N ARG A 25 -10.29 -10.38 -51.88
CA ARG A 25 -11.69 -10.77 -51.61
C ARG A 25 -11.84 -11.89 -50.58
N ASP A 26 -12.91 -11.77 -49.79
CA ASP A 26 -13.71 -12.77 -49.07
C ASP A 26 -13.03 -14.07 -48.62
N THR A 27 -12.61 -14.10 -47.35
CA THR A 27 -12.75 -15.26 -46.44
C THR A 27 -12.49 -14.77 -45.01
N GLU A 28 -13.53 -14.87 -44.18
CA GLU A 28 -13.50 -14.81 -42.71
C GLU A 28 -12.60 -13.72 -42.09
N GLN A 29 -13.13 -12.50 -42.04
CA GLN A 29 -12.59 -11.45 -41.17
C GLN A 29 -12.53 -11.98 -39.74
N ALA A 30 -11.33 -12.37 -39.30
CA ALA A 30 -11.00 -12.41 -37.89
C ALA A 30 -11.31 -11.03 -37.34
N ARG A 31 -12.50 -10.87 -36.74
CA ARG A 31 -12.88 -9.66 -36.03
C ARG A 31 -11.82 -9.49 -34.94
N VAL A 32 -10.85 -8.62 -35.18
CA VAL A 32 -10.02 -8.08 -34.12
C VAL A 32 -10.97 -7.28 -33.25
N LEU A 33 -11.57 -7.94 -32.27
CA LEU A 33 -12.41 -7.29 -31.28
C LEU A 33 -11.50 -6.27 -30.60
N SER A 34 -11.84 -4.99 -30.74
CA SER A 34 -11.15 -3.95 -29.97
C SER A 34 -11.32 -4.33 -28.50
N TRP A 35 -10.22 -4.39 -27.75
CA TRP A 35 -10.25 -4.65 -26.31
C TRP A 35 -11.15 -3.65 -25.56
N GLU A 36 -11.37 -2.46 -26.14
CA GLU A 36 -12.34 -1.48 -25.67
C GLU A 36 -13.78 -2.01 -25.69
N SER A 37 -14.14 -2.89 -26.62
CA SER A 37 -15.48 -3.47 -26.77
C SER A 37 -15.79 -4.63 -25.82
N LEU A 38 -14.86 -4.99 -24.93
CA LEU A 38 -15.08 -6.07 -23.97
C LEU A 38 -16.26 -5.73 -23.05
N ASN A 39 -17.12 -6.72 -22.81
CA ASN A 39 -18.28 -6.58 -21.93
C ASN A 39 -17.83 -6.22 -20.49
N ALA A 40 -18.58 -5.33 -19.82
CA ALA A 40 -18.29 -4.89 -18.45
C ALA A 40 -18.18 -6.04 -17.45
N ASP A 41 -19.03 -7.07 -17.55
CA ASP A 41 -19.01 -8.23 -16.65
C ASP A 41 -17.72 -9.04 -16.81
N LEU A 42 -17.25 -9.20 -18.06
CA LEU A 42 -15.98 -9.85 -18.35
C LEU A 42 -14.79 -9.00 -17.88
N LEU A 43 -14.88 -7.68 -18.06
CA LEU A 43 -13.87 -6.75 -17.56
C LEU A 43 -13.75 -6.83 -16.04
N GLU A 44 -14.87 -6.88 -15.32
CA GLU A 44 -14.88 -7.01 -13.85
C GLU A 44 -14.24 -8.32 -13.40
N LEU A 45 -14.58 -9.44 -14.03
CA LEU A 45 -13.96 -10.75 -13.73
C LEU A 45 -12.45 -10.76 -13.98
N ILE A 46 -11.99 -10.16 -15.09
CA ILE A 46 -10.55 -10.05 -15.37
C ILE A 46 -9.90 -9.12 -14.34
N ALA A 47 -10.54 -7.99 -14.04
CA ALA A 47 -10.02 -7.00 -13.11
C ALA A 47 -9.87 -7.59 -11.70
N ASP A 48 -10.83 -8.39 -11.23
CA ASP A 48 -10.75 -9.13 -9.96
C ASP A 48 -9.57 -10.11 -9.93
N ARG A 49 -9.33 -10.82 -11.03
CA ARG A 49 -8.17 -11.74 -11.15
C ARG A 49 -6.85 -10.99 -11.13
N VAL A 50 -6.76 -9.87 -11.87
CA VAL A 50 -5.57 -9.02 -11.88
C VAL A 50 -5.33 -8.43 -10.50
N LEU A 51 -6.38 -7.94 -9.83
CA LEU A 51 -6.29 -7.37 -8.48
C LEU A 51 -5.84 -8.39 -7.43
N TYR A 52 -6.32 -9.63 -7.52
CA TYR A 52 -5.87 -10.72 -6.66
C TYR A 52 -4.37 -11.01 -6.83
N SER A 53 -3.81 -10.74 -8.01
CA SER A 53 -2.38 -10.87 -8.26
C SER A 53 -1.59 -9.69 -7.69
N ASP A 54 -1.74 -8.48 -8.22
CA ASP A 54 -1.00 -7.29 -7.79
C ASP A 54 -1.85 -6.03 -7.98
N LEU A 55 -1.90 -5.18 -6.95
CA LEU A 55 -2.59 -3.91 -6.99
C LEU A 55 -2.09 -2.98 -8.11
N LEU A 56 -0.78 -2.92 -8.37
CA LEU A 56 -0.22 -2.04 -9.39
C LEU A 56 -0.55 -2.54 -10.80
N HIS A 57 -0.57 -3.86 -11.01
CA HIS A 57 -1.08 -4.42 -12.26
C HIS A 57 -2.54 -4.06 -12.48
N TYR A 58 -3.35 -4.08 -11.42
CA TYR A 58 -4.74 -3.64 -11.49
C TYR A 58 -4.85 -2.15 -11.83
N VAL A 59 -4.02 -1.29 -11.24
CA VAL A 59 -4.01 0.15 -11.58
C VAL A 59 -3.63 0.36 -13.05
N TRP A 60 -2.64 -0.36 -13.58
CA TRP A 60 -2.27 -0.31 -15.00
C TRP A 60 -3.36 -0.87 -15.92
N PHE A 61 -4.02 -1.96 -15.53
CA PHE A 61 -5.18 -2.49 -16.22
C PHE A 61 -6.28 -1.43 -16.36
N ARG A 62 -6.58 -0.70 -15.28
CA ARG A 62 -7.52 0.44 -15.30
C ARG A 62 -7.02 1.65 -16.08
N ALA A 63 -5.74 1.71 -16.42
CA ALA A 63 -5.15 2.82 -17.15
C ALA A 63 -5.33 2.71 -18.68
N VAL A 64 -5.70 1.53 -19.20
CA VAL A 64 -5.82 1.24 -20.64
C VAL A 64 -6.71 2.23 -21.37
N CYS A 65 -7.98 2.36 -20.96
CA CYS A 65 -8.92 3.32 -21.54
C CYS A 65 -9.98 3.77 -20.53
N LYS A 66 -10.77 4.80 -20.90
CA LYS A 66 -11.82 5.36 -20.02
C LYS A 66 -12.91 4.34 -19.69
N GLN A 67 -13.29 3.49 -20.64
CA GLN A 67 -14.33 2.48 -20.45
C GLN A 67 -13.90 1.44 -19.41
N TRP A 68 -12.67 0.92 -19.51
CA TRP A 68 -12.13 -0.04 -18.54
C TRP A 68 -12.03 0.56 -17.14
N ARG A 69 -11.58 1.83 -17.07
CA ARG A 69 -11.53 2.56 -15.80
C ARG A 69 -12.90 2.75 -15.15
N ALA A 70 -13.94 2.97 -15.95
CA ALA A 70 -15.31 3.18 -15.50
C ALA A 70 -16.00 1.87 -15.11
N ALA A 71 -15.70 0.77 -15.83
CA ALA A 71 -16.27 -0.55 -15.58
C ALA A 71 -15.68 -1.26 -14.35
N THR A 72 -14.64 -0.70 -13.72
CA THR A 72 -13.90 -1.36 -12.63
C THR A 72 -13.83 -0.49 -11.37
N PRO A 73 -13.89 -1.10 -10.17
CA PRO A 73 -13.80 -0.36 -8.92
C PRO A 73 -12.54 0.53 -8.80
N CYS A 74 -12.73 1.81 -8.51
CA CYS A 74 -11.63 2.71 -8.15
C CYS A 74 -11.00 2.34 -6.78
N PRO A 75 -9.67 2.26 -6.64
CA PRO A 75 -9.03 2.00 -5.35
C PRO A 75 -9.01 3.25 -4.44
N LEU A 76 -9.10 4.46 -5.02
CA LEU A 76 -9.06 5.72 -4.27
C LEU A 76 -10.26 5.84 -3.30
N GLY A 77 -10.01 6.27 -2.07
CA GLY A 77 -11.00 6.36 -1.00
C GLY A 77 -11.39 5.01 -0.40
N ARG A 78 -10.83 3.90 -0.91
CA ARG A 78 -11.12 2.53 -0.49
C ARG A 78 -9.89 1.71 -0.16
N GLY A 79 -8.69 2.25 -0.37
CA GLY A 79 -7.43 1.52 -0.23
C GLY A 79 -7.22 0.92 1.16
N VAL A 80 -7.62 1.63 2.23
CA VAL A 80 -7.49 1.10 3.58
C VAL A 80 -8.68 0.22 3.99
N VAL A 81 -9.90 0.61 3.58
CA VAL A 81 -11.17 0.01 4.04
C VAL A 81 -11.69 -1.14 3.16
N ASP A 82 -11.05 -1.44 2.03
CA ASP A 82 -11.35 -2.60 1.19
C ASP A 82 -10.07 -3.43 1.01
N GLN A 83 -10.06 -4.63 1.58
CA GLN A 83 -8.89 -5.51 1.61
C GLN A 83 -8.40 -5.93 0.24
N ARG A 84 -9.27 -5.87 -0.78
CA ARG A 84 -8.89 -6.21 -2.16
C ARG A 84 -7.85 -5.23 -2.69
N PHE A 85 -7.87 -3.98 -2.21
CA PHE A 85 -6.89 -2.97 -2.62
C PHE A 85 -5.63 -2.97 -1.75
N HIS A 86 -5.49 -3.85 -0.75
CA HIS A 86 -4.27 -3.90 0.05
C HIS A 86 -3.10 -4.39 -0.80
N PRO A 87 -1.95 -3.68 -0.81
CA PRO A 87 -0.82 -4.05 -1.65
C PRO A 87 0.02 -5.16 -1.00
N ARG A 88 -0.58 -6.33 -0.77
CA ARG A 88 -0.03 -7.44 0.03
C ARG A 88 1.31 -7.99 -0.45
N GLN A 89 1.63 -7.77 -1.73
CA GLN A 89 2.90 -8.18 -2.32
C GLN A 89 4.02 -7.17 -2.08
N TRP A 90 3.69 -5.95 -1.65
CA TRP A 90 4.62 -4.84 -1.52
C TRP A 90 4.94 -4.60 -0.05
N MET A 91 6.19 -4.85 0.32
CA MET A 91 6.70 -4.59 1.66
C MET A 91 7.55 -3.34 1.64
N MET A 92 7.41 -2.47 2.64
CA MET A 92 8.33 -1.35 2.80
C MET A 92 9.74 -1.90 3.05
N PHE A 93 10.70 -1.44 2.25
CA PHE A 93 12.09 -1.82 2.43
C PHE A 93 12.68 -1.05 3.62
N PRO A 94 13.22 -1.75 4.64
CA PRO A 94 13.76 -1.09 5.82
C PRO A 94 15.08 -0.40 5.48
N GLU A 95 15.07 0.93 5.52
CA GLU A 95 16.27 1.75 5.29
C GLU A 95 16.80 2.32 6.60
N GLY A 96 18.09 2.67 6.64
CA GLY A 96 18.71 3.28 7.82
C GLY A 96 18.54 2.44 9.09
N ASN A 97 18.79 1.13 9.00
CA ASN A 97 18.59 0.16 10.10
C ASN A 97 17.14 0.05 10.62
N GLY A 98 16.14 0.45 9.83
CA GLY A 98 14.73 0.46 10.24
C GLY A 98 14.34 1.69 11.05
N LEU A 99 15.21 2.69 11.16
CA LEU A 99 14.95 3.92 11.91
C LEU A 99 14.12 4.94 11.13
N HIS A 100 14.13 4.84 9.81
CA HIS A 100 13.42 5.75 8.92
C HIS A 100 12.74 4.97 7.80
N PRO A 101 11.55 5.40 7.36
CA PRO A 101 10.87 4.80 6.24
C PRO A 101 11.50 5.15 4.88
N GLY A 102 12.73 5.65 4.87
CA GLY A 102 13.51 5.99 3.68
C GLY A 102 14.79 6.66 4.14
N HIS A 103 15.90 6.41 3.46
CA HIS A 103 17.16 7.10 3.76
C HIS A 103 17.02 8.60 3.50
N THR A 104 17.64 9.47 4.30
CA THR A 104 17.55 10.94 4.13
C THR A 104 17.96 11.41 2.73
N ALA A 105 18.94 10.72 2.12
CA ALA A 105 19.35 10.93 0.73
C ALA A 105 18.26 10.62 -0.32
N LEU A 106 17.14 10.00 0.05
CA LEU A 106 16.01 9.74 -0.85
C LEU A 106 15.00 10.90 -0.90
N GLY A 107 15.19 11.99 -0.15
CA GLY A 107 14.39 13.21 -0.30
C GLY A 107 12.88 13.00 -0.16
N GLY A 108 12.44 12.21 0.83
CA GLY A 108 11.03 11.89 1.05
C GLY A 108 10.48 10.73 0.22
N TYR A 109 11.32 10.04 -0.55
CA TYR A 109 10.93 8.79 -1.22
C TYR A 109 11.19 7.57 -0.36
N ILE A 110 10.23 6.66 -0.38
CA ILE A 110 10.23 5.38 0.33
C ILE A 110 10.34 4.26 -0.70
N ARG A 111 11.22 3.28 -0.46
CA ARG A 111 11.29 2.09 -1.31
C ARG A 111 10.33 1.01 -0.84
N PHE A 112 9.62 0.42 -1.79
CA PHE A 112 8.84 -0.79 -1.59
C PHE A 112 9.42 -1.91 -2.45
N LEU A 113 9.51 -3.10 -1.86
CA LEU A 113 9.95 -4.33 -2.49
C LEU A 113 8.73 -5.20 -2.76
N ASN A 114 8.55 -5.64 -4.00
CA ASN A 114 7.65 -6.75 -4.29
C ASN A 114 8.33 -8.06 -3.84
N ILE A 115 7.74 -8.73 -2.86
CA ILE A 115 8.34 -9.92 -2.22
C ILE A 115 8.37 -11.16 -3.12
N TYR A 116 7.60 -11.17 -4.21
CA TYR A 116 7.54 -12.29 -5.15
C TYR A 116 8.46 -12.07 -6.35
N THR A 117 8.55 -10.83 -6.86
CA THR A 117 9.31 -10.52 -8.08
C THR A 117 10.68 -9.91 -7.81
N GLY A 118 10.94 -9.43 -6.60
CA GLY A 118 12.18 -8.73 -6.26
C GLY A 118 12.26 -7.29 -6.80
N ILE A 119 11.20 -6.79 -7.44
CA ILE A 119 11.16 -5.45 -8.03
C ILE A 119 11.07 -4.39 -6.93
N PHE A 120 11.84 -3.32 -7.08
CA PHE A 120 11.76 -2.13 -6.24
C PHE A 120 11.00 -1.01 -6.94
N ILE A 121 10.16 -0.32 -6.18
CA ILE A 121 9.54 0.94 -6.59
C ILE A 121 9.81 2.02 -5.55
N ARG A 122 9.75 3.28 -5.97
CA ARG A 122 9.88 4.45 -5.09
C ARG A 122 8.55 5.17 -5.02
N VAL A 123 8.09 5.44 -3.81
CA VAL A 123 6.85 6.17 -3.55
C VAL A 123 7.22 7.46 -2.84
N HIS A 124 6.80 8.60 -3.40
CA HIS A 124 6.99 9.89 -2.76
C HIS A 124 5.99 10.05 -1.63
N LEU A 125 6.51 10.21 -0.42
CA LEU A 125 5.75 10.23 0.81
C LEU A 125 6.36 11.35 1.68
N PRO A 126 6.09 12.63 1.33
CA PRO A 126 6.82 13.79 1.88
C PRO A 126 6.51 14.07 3.36
N CYS A 127 5.40 13.55 3.89
CA CYS A 127 4.99 13.80 5.28
C CYS A 127 5.81 13.03 6.34
N PHE A 128 6.97 12.44 6.01
CA PHE A 128 7.65 11.48 6.88
C PHE A 128 8.83 12.02 7.69
N GLU A 129 9.14 13.32 7.60
CA GLU A 129 10.25 13.91 8.36
C GLU A 129 10.08 13.76 9.89
N ASP A 130 8.83 13.82 10.39
CA ASP A 130 8.50 13.72 11.82
C ASP A 130 7.69 12.45 12.19
N HIS A 131 7.50 11.52 11.26
CA HIS A 131 6.66 10.33 11.48
C HIS A 131 7.54 9.08 11.67
N SER A 132 7.13 8.19 12.57
CA SER A 132 7.78 6.88 12.73
C SER A 132 6.88 5.78 12.22
N VAL A 133 7.38 4.94 11.31
CA VAL A 133 6.67 3.72 10.93
C VAL A 133 6.89 2.67 12.02
N LEU A 134 5.78 2.07 12.45
CA LEU A 134 5.74 1.02 13.46
C LEU A 134 5.82 -0.35 12.80
N ASP A 135 5.03 -0.57 11.74
CA ASP A 135 5.03 -1.83 10.98
C ASP A 135 4.40 -1.63 9.57
N CYS A 136 4.48 -2.67 8.73
CA CYS A 136 3.92 -2.70 7.38
C CYS A 136 2.92 -3.87 7.16
N PRO A 137 1.78 -3.92 7.87
CA PRO A 137 0.82 -5.02 7.75
C PRO A 137 0.14 -5.05 6.38
N ASP A 138 0.12 -6.21 5.71
CA ASP A 138 -0.54 -6.39 4.40
C ASP A 138 -0.11 -5.35 3.33
N GLY A 139 1.10 -4.79 3.46
CA GLY A 139 1.64 -3.74 2.60
C GLY A 139 1.13 -2.32 2.89
N LEU A 140 0.25 -2.17 3.88
CA LEU A 140 -0.15 -0.87 4.44
C LEU A 140 0.93 -0.37 5.41
N LEU A 141 1.00 0.94 5.63
CA LEU A 141 1.94 1.53 6.57
C LEU A 141 1.23 1.89 7.87
N LEU A 142 1.65 1.29 8.98
CA LEU A 142 1.23 1.71 10.32
C LEU A 142 2.22 2.74 10.87
N GLN A 143 1.75 3.94 11.16
CA GLN A 143 2.61 5.07 11.49
C GLN A 143 2.15 5.75 12.77
N ARG A 144 3.11 6.33 13.49
CA ARG A 144 2.87 7.31 14.53
C ARG A 144 3.21 8.69 13.97
N LYS A 145 2.21 9.57 14.01
CA LYS A 145 2.35 10.98 13.66
C LYS A 145 3.08 11.77 14.74
N LYS A 146 3.49 12.99 14.40
CA LYS A 146 4.13 13.94 15.33
C LYS A 146 3.27 14.25 16.56
N ASP A 147 1.96 14.39 16.36
CA ASP A 147 0.95 14.59 17.41
C ASP A 147 0.67 13.32 18.23
N THR A 148 1.43 12.24 18.01
CA THR A 148 1.33 10.92 18.63
C THR A 148 0.16 10.06 18.18
N ALA A 149 -0.74 10.56 17.31
CA ALA A 149 -1.82 9.75 16.76
C ALA A 149 -1.26 8.61 15.91
N ILE A 150 -1.98 7.49 15.92
CA ILE A 150 -1.65 6.35 15.07
C ILE A 150 -2.45 6.47 13.79
N CYS A 151 -1.81 6.23 12.65
CA CYS A 151 -2.51 6.17 11.38
C CYS A 151 -2.09 4.95 10.56
N LEU A 152 -3.07 4.36 9.91
CA LEU A 152 -2.89 3.33 8.91
C LEU A 152 -3.02 3.97 7.54
N ARG A 153 -1.95 3.93 6.74
CA ARG A 153 -1.87 4.60 5.45
C ARG A 153 -1.70 3.59 4.33
N HIS A 154 -2.45 3.78 3.25
CA HIS A 154 -2.20 3.09 2.01
C HIS A 154 -1.12 3.82 1.20
N PRO A 155 0.02 3.19 0.87
CA PRO A 155 1.16 3.89 0.27
C PRO A 155 0.88 4.41 -1.16
N PHE A 156 0.08 3.71 -1.96
CA PHE A 156 -0.16 4.10 -3.37
C PHE A 156 -1.40 4.96 -3.62
N THR A 157 -2.49 4.79 -2.86
CA THR A 157 -3.70 5.63 -3.00
C THR A 157 -3.66 6.88 -2.13
N GLY A 158 -2.84 6.90 -1.09
CA GLY A 158 -2.77 8.00 -0.13
C GLY A 158 -3.87 7.95 0.95
N ASP A 159 -4.78 6.97 0.89
CA ASP A 159 -5.87 6.81 1.86
C ASP A 159 -5.32 6.61 3.28
N VAL A 160 -6.03 7.14 4.28
CA VAL A 160 -5.61 7.11 5.69
C VAL A 160 -6.79 6.77 6.59
N ALA A 161 -6.55 5.91 7.57
CA ALA A 161 -7.42 5.73 8.73
C ALA A 161 -6.67 6.12 10.01
N GLU A 162 -7.32 6.88 10.90
CA GLU A 162 -6.72 7.39 12.14
C GLU A 162 -7.23 6.64 13.37
N PHE A 163 -6.34 6.52 14.36
CA PHE A 163 -6.51 5.73 15.57
C PHE A 163 -5.92 6.48 16.76
N PRO A 164 -6.39 6.18 17.98
CA PRO A 164 -5.94 6.87 19.18
C PRO A 164 -4.44 6.69 19.43
N PRO A 165 -3.77 7.66 20.09
CA PRO A 165 -2.38 7.53 20.48
C PRO A 165 -2.10 6.30 21.36
N LEU A 166 -0.86 5.81 21.33
CA LEU A 166 -0.41 4.71 22.18
C LEU A 166 -0.15 5.12 23.65
N ALA A 167 -0.40 6.39 24.02
CA ALA A 167 -0.07 6.91 25.36
C ALA A 167 -0.72 6.09 26.49
N SER A 168 -1.99 5.70 26.35
CA SER A 168 -2.68 4.85 27.34
C SER A 168 -2.06 3.46 27.45
N LEU A 169 -1.57 2.93 26.33
CA LEU A 169 -0.89 1.63 26.28
C LEU A 169 0.51 1.72 26.92
N CYS A 170 1.26 2.79 26.67
CA CYS A 170 2.55 3.04 27.32
C CYS A 170 2.41 3.15 28.85
N LEU A 171 1.40 3.89 29.33
CA LEU A 171 1.10 4.01 30.76
C LEU A 171 0.68 2.68 31.40
N TYR A 172 0.00 1.83 30.64
CA TYR A 172 -0.34 0.48 31.10
C TYR A 172 0.92 -0.38 31.22
N MET A 173 1.81 -0.33 30.22
CA MET A 173 3.04 -1.13 30.20
C MET A 173 4.05 -0.73 31.28
N SER A 174 4.11 0.55 31.66
CA SER A 174 5.01 1.01 32.73
C SER A 174 4.70 0.36 34.08
N LYS A 175 3.45 -0.07 34.32
CA LYS A 175 3.06 -0.83 35.51
C LYS A 175 3.77 -2.19 35.62
N PHE A 176 4.28 -2.71 34.51
CA PHE A 176 5.00 -3.98 34.43
C PHE A 176 6.51 -3.79 34.27
N GLY A 177 7.04 -2.58 34.53
CA GLY A 177 8.47 -2.28 34.40
C GLY A 177 8.95 -2.14 32.96
N VAL A 178 8.02 -2.10 31.99
CA VAL A 178 8.34 -1.85 30.58
C VAL A 178 8.18 -0.37 30.29
N PHE A 179 9.31 0.33 30.15
CA PHE A 179 9.34 1.76 29.88
C PHE A 179 9.64 2.01 28.41
N LEU A 180 8.65 2.49 27.66
CA LEU A 180 8.84 3.03 26.32
C LEU A 180 9.18 4.52 26.46
N ASN A 181 10.48 4.81 26.58
CA ASN A 181 11.04 6.13 26.88
C ASN A 181 11.12 7.07 25.67
N GLY A 182 10.71 6.63 24.48
CA GLY A 182 10.67 7.53 23.33
C GLY A 182 10.13 6.93 22.03
N PRO A 183 10.04 7.75 20.96
CA PRO A 183 9.68 7.29 19.62
C PRO A 183 10.68 6.25 19.08
N TYR A 184 11.93 6.25 19.57
CA TYR A 184 12.98 5.32 19.16
C TYR A 184 12.71 3.88 19.64
N ASP A 185 12.12 3.71 20.82
CA ASP A 185 11.81 2.36 21.34
C ASP A 185 10.81 1.65 20.42
N LEU A 186 9.80 2.36 19.94
CA LEU A 186 8.82 1.80 19.00
C LEU A 186 9.36 1.60 17.57
N ARG A 187 10.47 2.27 17.19
CA ARG A 187 11.12 2.13 15.87
C ARG A 187 11.96 0.84 15.76
N LEU A 188 12.39 0.25 16.87
CA LEU A 188 13.34 -0.88 16.89
C LEU A 188 12.68 -2.26 16.72
N ARG A 189 11.73 -2.41 15.79
CA ARG A 189 11.03 -3.70 15.53
C ARG A 189 10.39 -4.30 16.79
N MET A 190 9.80 -3.45 17.62
CA MET A 190 9.12 -3.85 18.87
C MET A 190 7.62 -4.04 18.69
N VAL A 191 7.09 -3.71 17.51
CA VAL A 191 5.67 -3.76 17.20
C VAL A 191 5.48 -4.58 15.95
N HIS A 192 4.61 -5.58 16.04
CA HIS A 192 4.07 -6.28 14.88
C HIS A 192 2.58 -6.02 14.84
N ALA A 193 2.06 -5.60 13.69
CA ALA A 193 0.69 -5.23 13.51
C ALA A 193 -0.01 -6.22 12.59
N ALA A 194 -1.25 -6.57 12.89
CA ALA A 194 -2.17 -7.17 11.93
C ALA A 194 -3.39 -6.27 11.77
N VAL A 195 -3.93 -6.24 10.55
CA VAL A 195 -5.06 -5.40 10.18
C VAL A 195 -6.19 -6.30 9.69
N THR A 196 -7.34 -6.18 10.34
CA THR A 196 -8.59 -6.79 9.91
C THR A 196 -9.54 -5.71 9.45
N VAL A 197 -10.22 -5.93 8.35
CA VAL A 197 -11.26 -5.05 7.85
C VAL A 197 -12.56 -5.84 7.88
N HIS A 198 -13.57 -5.28 8.53
CA HIS A 198 -14.86 -5.93 8.72
C HIS A 198 -15.81 -5.59 7.58
N VAL A 199 -16.88 -6.37 7.48
CA VAL A 199 -18.01 -6.06 6.60
C VAL A 199 -18.56 -4.68 6.99
N GLY A 200 -18.54 -3.74 6.05
CA GLY A 200 -18.89 -2.33 6.29
C GLY A 200 -17.71 -1.36 6.39
N GLY A 201 -16.47 -1.85 6.28
CA GLY A 201 -15.28 -1.00 6.14
C GLY A 201 -14.68 -0.48 7.44
N SER A 202 -15.17 -0.93 8.60
CA SER A 202 -14.47 -0.68 9.87
C SER A 202 -13.19 -1.51 9.93
N ILE A 203 -12.17 -0.97 10.58
CA ILE A 203 -10.83 -1.54 10.63
C ILE A 203 -10.50 -1.84 12.09
N THR A 204 -9.95 -3.02 12.36
CA THR A 204 -9.32 -3.36 13.64
C THR A 204 -7.84 -3.56 13.42
N ILE A 205 -7.02 -2.89 14.23
CA ILE A 205 -5.58 -3.06 14.30
C ILE A 205 -5.27 -3.85 15.56
N MET A 206 -4.52 -4.94 15.42
CA MET A 206 -3.93 -5.67 16.53
C MET A 206 -2.42 -5.42 16.53
N LEU A 207 -1.86 -5.11 17.69
CA LEU A 207 -0.43 -4.93 17.92
C LEU A 207 0.07 -6.02 18.85
N ALA A 208 1.11 -6.74 18.44
CA ALA A 208 1.98 -7.51 19.32
C ALA A 208 3.19 -6.65 19.70
N LEU A 209 3.42 -6.56 21.01
CA LEU A 209 4.46 -5.74 21.63
C LEU A 209 5.52 -6.68 22.20
N SER A 210 6.55 -6.98 21.41
CA SER A 210 7.49 -8.08 21.67
C SER A 210 8.14 -7.99 23.05
N HIS A 211 8.59 -6.80 23.45
CA HIS A 211 9.25 -6.58 24.74
C HIS A 211 8.33 -6.63 25.95
N ALA A 212 7.05 -6.35 25.74
CA ALA A 212 6.04 -6.43 26.80
C ALA A 212 5.40 -7.83 26.85
N GLU A 213 5.70 -8.70 25.89
CA GLU A 213 5.09 -10.02 25.72
C GLU A 213 3.55 -9.95 25.73
N ARG A 214 3.00 -8.85 25.23
CA ARG A 214 1.57 -8.52 25.33
C ARG A 214 1.02 -8.04 24.01
N MET A 215 -0.30 -8.05 23.92
CA MET A 215 -1.01 -7.54 22.76
C MET A 215 -1.98 -6.43 23.14
N ALA A 216 -2.26 -5.59 22.16
CA ALA A 216 -3.34 -4.61 22.23
C ALA A 216 -4.06 -4.56 20.89
N TYR A 217 -5.31 -4.13 20.90
CA TYR A 217 -6.04 -3.87 19.68
C TYR A 217 -6.92 -2.64 19.81
N VAL A 218 -7.32 -2.10 18.66
CA VAL A 218 -8.23 -0.98 18.56
C VAL A 218 -9.04 -1.09 17.27
N SER A 219 -10.30 -0.70 17.32
CA SER A 219 -11.18 -0.64 16.16
C SER A 219 -11.53 0.80 15.77
N THR A 220 -11.97 1.01 14.53
CA THR A 220 -12.45 2.31 14.05
C THR A 220 -13.52 2.88 14.99
N GLY A 221 -13.31 4.12 15.44
CA GLY A 221 -14.21 4.84 16.35
C GLY A 221 -13.91 4.65 17.84
N GLU A 222 -13.05 3.70 18.22
CA GLU A 222 -12.62 3.54 19.60
C GLU A 222 -11.62 4.63 20.01
N LYS A 223 -11.75 5.12 21.24
CA LYS A 223 -10.88 6.19 21.79
C LYS A 223 -9.65 5.67 22.51
N HIS A 224 -9.62 4.39 22.87
CA HIS A 224 -8.57 3.79 23.69
C HIS A 224 -8.24 2.40 23.18
N TRP A 225 -6.94 2.06 23.25
CA TRP A 225 -6.45 0.72 22.98
C TRP A 225 -6.89 -0.25 24.08
N THR A 226 -7.46 -1.39 23.68
CA THR A 226 -7.75 -2.49 24.59
C THR A 226 -6.55 -3.42 24.65
N HIS A 227 -6.07 -3.73 25.85
CA HIS A 227 -4.90 -4.58 26.08
C HIS A 227 -5.31 -5.98 26.53
N THR A 228 -4.49 -6.97 26.26
CA THR A 228 -4.68 -8.33 26.77
C THR A 228 -4.27 -8.42 28.24
N SER A 229 -5.09 -9.07 29.06
CA SER A 229 -4.75 -9.37 30.46
C SER A 229 -3.62 -10.38 30.57
N TRP A 230 -3.55 -11.30 29.61
CA TRP A 230 -2.56 -12.37 29.53
C TRP A 230 -1.29 -11.92 28.79
N MET A 231 -0.23 -12.70 29.01
CA MET A 231 1.11 -12.51 28.46
C MET A 231 1.52 -13.74 27.64
N MET A 232 2.29 -13.53 26.58
CA MET A 232 2.84 -14.59 25.73
C MET A 232 4.35 -14.62 25.82
N THR A 233 4.85 -15.50 26.69
CA THR A 233 6.27 -15.71 26.95
C THR A 233 7.03 -16.12 25.70
N GLY A 234 8.19 -15.49 25.47
CA GLY A 234 9.05 -15.78 24.33
C GLY A 234 8.63 -15.09 23.02
N MET A 235 7.75 -14.09 23.08
CA MET A 235 7.34 -13.30 21.91
C MET A 235 8.51 -12.47 21.38
N ARG A 236 9.23 -12.99 20.37
CA ARG A 236 10.31 -12.25 19.70
C ARG A 236 9.89 -11.63 18.38
N THR A 237 9.12 -12.36 17.60
CA THR A 237 8.68 -11.95 16.26
C THR A 237 7.24 -12.41 16.01
N ALA A 238 6.44 -11.58 15.36
CA ALA A 238 5.14 -12.01 14.84
C ALA A 238 5.04 -11.71 13.34
N LEU A 239 4.42 -12.64 12.61
CA LEU A 239 4.14 -12.54 11.19
C LEU A 239 2.66 -12.22 11.01
N PRO A 240 2.33 -11.03 10.47
CA PRO A 240 0.95 -10.72 10.13
C PRO A 240 0.53 -11.42 8.85
N PHE A 241 -0.64 -12.03 8.88
CA PHE A 241 -1.27 -12.59 7.69
C PHE A 241 -2.79 -12.54 7.83
N ARG A 242 -3.46 -11.84 6.90
CA ARG A 242 -4.93 -11.75 6.80
C ARG A 242 -5.60 -11.38 8.14
N GLY A 243 -5.09 -10.35 8.80
CA GLY A 243 -5.65 -9.88 10.07
C GLY A 243 -5.32 -10.71 11.30
N SER A 244 -4.50 -11.76 11.15
CA SER A 244 -4.01 -12.59 12.25
C SER A 244 -2.51 -12.40 12.46
N LEU A 245 -2.05 -12.54 13.70
CA LEU A 245 -0.62 -12.57 14.05
C LEU A 245 -0.20 -14.00 14.37
N TYR A 246 0.79 -14.50 13.63
CA TYR A 246 1.38 -15.82 13.84
C TYR A 246 2.75 -15.67 14.50
N MET A 247 3.02 -16.46 15.53
CA MET A 247 4.27 -16.39 16.28
C MET A 247 4.89 -17.77 16.39
N VAL A 248 6.21 -17.85 16.22
CA VAL A 248 6.98 -19.06 16.49
C VAL A 248 7.49 -18.99 17.92
N ARG A 249 7.16 -20.01 18.71
CA ARG A 249 7.62 -20.14 20.10
C ARG A 249 9.01 -20.77 20.08
N SER A 250 10.02 -20.02 20.50
CA SER A 250 11.40 -20.49 20.71
C SER A 250 11.55 -21.18 22.06
#